data_AF-A0A1S4EXR2-F1
#
_entry.id   AF-A0A1S4EXR2-F1
#
_cell.length_a   1.000
_cell.length_b   1.000
_cell.length_c   1.000
_cell.angle_alpha   90.00
_cell.angle_beta   90.00
_cell.angle_gamma   90.00
#
_symmetry.space_group_name_H-M   'P 1'
#
loop_
_entity.id
_entity.type
_entity.pdbx_description
1 polymer ?
#
loop_
_entity_poly.entity_id
_entity_poly.type
_entity_poly.pdbx_seq_one_letter_code
_entity_poly.pdbx_strand_id
1 'polypeptide(L)'
;MSLCKSFGKDKVIFATAEDHATPSTVELPEPEASPGLILDNGDINWNCPCLGGMATGPCGVEFREAFSCFHYSEAQPKGSDCYDAFKTMQDCMANYPGVYKQNLQDEEEGGMDLGAVLDEDEEDPDKQTLKQEATSQASHSAPDAGSSTAIAQKAK
;
A
#
# COMPACT_ATOMS: atom_id res chain seq x y z
N MET A 1 4.12 48.80 20.54
CA MET A 1 2.65 48.66 20.64
C MET A 1 2.14 48.26 19.27
N SER A 2 1.64 47.04 19.17
CA SER A 2 0.96 46.50 18.00
C SER A 2 -0.20 47.39 17.53
N LEU A 3 -0.37 47.53 16.21
CA LEU A 3 -1.39 48.39 15.58
C LEU A 3 -2.39 47.51 14.84
N CYS A 4 -3.68 47.64 15.16
CA CYS A 4 -4.76 47.00 14.41
C CYS A 4 -5.49 48.06 13.55
N LYS A 5 -5.59 47.80 12.24
CA LYS A 5 -6.32 48.66 11.30
C LYS A 5 -7.35 47.84 10.54
N SER A 6 -8.60 48.30 10.56
CA SER A 6 -9.69 47.69 9.81
C SER A 6 -9.84 48.33 8.43
N PHE A 7 -10.04 47.49 7.42
CA PHE A 7 -10.37 47.87 6.05
C PHE A 7 -11.65 47.12 5.65
N GLY A 8 -12.80 47.71 5.95
CA GLY A 8 -14.08 47.04 5.75
C GLY A 8 -14.26 45.82 6.65
N LYS A 9 -14.29 44.63 6.06
CA LYS A 9 -14.42 43.34 6.79
C LYS A 9 -13.07 42.83 7.30
N ASP A 10 -11.98 43.30 6.71
CA ASP A 10 -10.64 42.81 7.00
C ASP A 10 -10.03 43.58 8.17
N LYS A 11 -9.34 42.87 9.07
CA LYS A 11 -8.53 43.45 10.15
C LYS A 11 -7.08 43.09 9.94
N VAL A 12 -6.23 44.09 9.74
CA VAL A 12 -4.79 43.93 9.60
C VAL A 12 -4.14 44.29 10.93
N ILE A 13 -3.45 43.33 11.54
CA ILE A 13 -2.71 43.52 12.79
C ILE A 13 -1.22 43.57 12.47
N PHE A 14 -0.59 44.71 12.75
CA PHE A 14 0.86 44.89 12.72
C PHE A 14 1.42 44.61 14.11
N ALA A 15 1.95 43.40 14.30
CA ALA A 15 2.65 43.02 15.52
C ALA A 15 4.09 43.58 15.52
N THR A 16 4.54 44.09 16.66
CA THR A 16 5.97 44.41 16.85
C THR A 16 6.73 43.13 17.23
N ALA A 17 8.05 43.12 17.03
CA ALA A 17 8.87 41.96 17.35
C ALA A 17 8.76 41.54 18.83
N GLU A 18 8.58 42.50 19.73
CA GLU A 18 8.40 42.25 21.17
C GLU A 18 7.03 41.60 21.48
N ASP A 19 5.96 42.07 20.82
CA ASP A 19 4.59 41.54 21.01
C ASP A 19 4.44 40.12 20.42
N HIS A 20 5.23 39.78 19.40
CA HIS A 20 5.29 38.42 18.81
C HIS A 20 6.25 37.48 19.55
N ALA A 21 7.17 38.03 20.37
CA ALA A 21 8.11 37.22 21.15
C ALA A 21 7.44 36.57 22.38
N THR A 22 6.36 37.16 22.89
CA THR A 22 5.56 36.56 23.95
C THR A 22 4.57 35.53 23.38
N PRO A 23 4.66 34.25 23.77
CA PRO A 23 3.68 33.25 23.34
C PRO A 23 2.29 33.64 23.85
N SER A 24 1.27 33.38 23.04
CA SER A 24 -0.12 33.68 23.37
C SER A 24 -0.54 33.02 24.69
N THR A 25 -1.13 33.79 25.60
CA THR A 25 -1.72 33.31 26.87
C THR A 25 -3.09 32.64 26.67
N VAL A 26 -3.46 32.29 25.44
CA VAL A 26 -4.74 31.66 25.15
C VAL A 26 -4.59 30.16 25.38
N GLU A 27 -5.23 29.65 26.44
CA GLU A 27 -5.49 28.21 26.58
C GLU A 27 -6.57 27.83 25.57
N LEU A 28 -6.19 27.08 24.54
CA LEU A 28 -7.16 26.42 23.69
C LEU A 28 -7.83 25.31 24.50
N PRO A 29 -9.16 25.12 24.38
CA PRO A 29 -9.80 23.94 24.94
C PRO A 29 -9.11 22.69 24.41
N GLU A 30 -9.09 21.64 25.24
CA GLU A 30 -8.50 20.36 24.86
C GLU A 30 -9.11 19.91 23.52
N PRO A 31 -8.28 19.52 22.54
CA PRO A 31 -8.79 19.12 21.24
C PRO A 31 -9.74 17.94 21.44
N GLU A 32 -11.01 18.16 21.13
CA GLU A 32 -12.03 17.12 21.11
C GLU A 32 -11.49 15.93 20.31
N ALA A 33 -11.61 14.72 20.88
CA ALA A 33 -11.14 13.51 20.21
C ALA A 33 -11.77 13.43 18.82
N SER A 34 -10.94 13.44 17.78
CA SER A 34 -11.43 13.35 16.41
C SER A 34 -12.17 12.02 16.25
N PRO A 35 -13.39 12.03 15.68
CA PRO A 35 -14.19 10.81 15.55
C PRO A 35 -13.39 9.77 14.76
N GLY A 36 -13.27 8.57 15.35
CA GLY A 36 -12.55 7.46 14.76
C GLY A 36 -13.24 6.88 13.52
N LEU A 37 -12.72 5.75 13.03
CA LEU A 37 -13.32 5.01 11.91
C LEU A 37 -14.71 4.48 12.25
N ILE A 38 -14.94 4.16 13.52
CA ILE A 38 -16.20 3.66 14.03
C ILE A 38 -16.80 4.72 14.95
N LEU A 39 -18.05 5.08 14.68
CA LEU A 39 -18.84 5.99 15.50
C LEU A 39 -19.33 5.28 16.77
N ASP A 40 -19.73 6.05 17.78
CA ASP A 40 -20.24 5.49 19.05
C ASP A 40 -21.48 4.61 18.88
N ASN A 41 -22.21 4.76 17.76
CA ASN A 41 -23.36 3.93 17.42
C ASN A 41 -22.99 2.60 16.74
N GLY A 42 -21.71 2.36 16.44
CA GLY A 42 -21.21 1.16 15.75
C GLY A 42 -21.13 1.28 14.23
N ASP A 43 -21.62 2.37 13.64
CA ASP A 43 -21.53 2.61 12.20
C ASP A 43 -20.15 3.10 11.76
N ILE A 44 -19.80 2.81 10.50
CA ILE A 44 -18.53 3.23 9.90
C ILE A 44 -18.63 4.70 9.46
N ASN A 45 -17.68 5.53 9.91
CA ASN A 45 -17.52 6.91 9.50
C ASN A 45 -16.81 7.03 8.14
N TRP A 46 -17.58 7.00 7.04
CA TRP A 46 -17.05 7.10 5.68
C TRP A 46 -16.34 8.43 5.34
N ASN A 47 -16.49 9.45 6.18
CA ASN A 47 -15.84 10.75 5.99
C ASN A 47 -14.49 10.84 6.72
N CYS A 48 -14.07 9.79 7.44
CA CYS A 48 -12.80 9.81 8.15
C CYS A 48 -11.64 9.84 7.14
N PRO A 49 -10.74 10.83 7.20
CA PRO A 49 -9.61 10.93 6.26
C PRO A 49 -8.68 9.70 6.30
N CYS A 50 -8.71 8.93 7.40
CA CYS A 50 -7.96 7.69 7.56
C CYS A 50 -8.41 6.55 6.63
N LEU A 51 -9.61 6.60 6.06
CA LEU A 51 -10.12 5.59 5.11
C LEU A 51 -9.54 5.73 3.70
N GLY A 52 -8.58 6.63 3.49
CA GLY A 52 -7.83 6.75 2.24
C GLY A 52 -8.68 7.10 1.03
N GLY A 53 -9.88 7.67 1.25
CA GLY A 53 -10.80 8.05 0.16
C GLY A 53 -11.35 6.91 -0.68
N MET A 54 -11.06 5.64 -0.36
CA MET A 54 -11.50 4.48 -1.17
C MET A 54 -13.02 4.33 -1.20
N ALA A 55 -13.69 4.71 -0.11
CA ALA A 55 -15.14 4.79 -0.05
C ALA A 55 -15.73 5.87 -0.99
N THR A 56 -14.93 6.87 -1.39
CA THR A 56 -15.35 7.99 -2.23
C THR A 56 -14.61 7.93 -3.56
N GLY A 57 -14.89 6.89 -4.35
CA GLY A 57 -14.31 6.67 -5.67
C GLY A 57 -15.23 5.87 -6.59
N PRO A 58 -14.80 5.58 -7.84
CA PRO A 58 -15.62 4.82 -8.80
C PRO A 58 -16.01 3.43 -8.28
N CYS A 59 -15.16 2.78 -7.48
CA CYS A 59 -15.43 1.50 -6.82
C CYS A 59 -15.84 1.64 -5.35
N GLY A 60 -16.23 2.85 -4.92
CA GLY A 60 -16.54 3.13 -3.52
C GLY A 60 -17.79 2.40 -3.00
N VAL A 61 -18.71 2.00 -3.88
CA VAL A 61 -19.89 1.20 -3.50
C VAL A 61 -19.45 -0.20 -3.08
N GLU A 62 -18.69 -0.89 -3.93
CA GLU A 62 -18.15 -2.21 -3.63
C GLU A 62 -17.24 -2.20 -2.40
N PHE A 63 -16.43 -1.14 -2.24
CA PHE A 63 -15.60 -0.97 -1.04
C PHE A 63 -16.42 -0.82 0.23
N ARG A 64 -17.50 -0.02 0.21
CA ARG A 64 -18.37 0.12 1.37
C ARG A 64 -19.05 -1.19 1.74
N GLU A 65 -19.46 -1.96 0.74
CA GLU A 65 -20.09 -3.27 0.93
C GLU A 65 -19.10 -4.28 1.53
N ALA A 66 -17.92 -4.44 0.95
CA ALA A 66 -16.89 -5.34 1.46
C ALA A 66 -16.43 -4.96 2.88
N PHE A 67 -16.18 -3.66 3.13
CA PHE A 67 -15.71 -3.18 4.43
C PHE A 67 -16.79 -3.24 5.52
N SER A 68 -18.05 -2.96 5.16
CA SER A 68 -19.17 -3.16 6.10
C SER A 68 -19.37 -4.64 6.44
N CYS A 69 -19.25 -5.54 5.46
CA CYS A 69 -19.29 -6.97 5.70
C CYS A 69 -18.16 -7.40 6.65
N PHE A 70 -16.93 -6.95 6.41
CA PHE A 70 -15.78 -7.25 7.28
C PHE A 70 -15.98 -6.75 8.73
N HIS A 71 -16.48 -5.53 8.90
CA HIS A 71 -16.70 -4.93 10.21
C HIS A 71 -17.78 -5.68 11.01
N TYR A 72 -18.88 -6.06 10.34
CA TYR A 72 -20.01 -6.75 10.98
C TYR A 72 -19.86 -8.27 11.03
N SER A 73 -18.95 -8.87 10.28
CA SER A 73 -18.70 -10.31 10.28
C SER A 73 -18.29 -10.80 11.66
N GLU A 74 -18.89 -11.88 12.14
CA GLU A 74 -18.52 -12.54 13.41
C GLU A 74 -17.63 -13.77 13.18
N ALA A 75 -17.26 -14.06 11.93
CA ALA A 75 -16.45 -15.21 11.58
C ALA A 75 -15.00 -15.11 12.11
N GLN A 76 -14.34 -16.25 12.30
CA GLN A 76 -12.91 -16.34 12.60
C GLN A 76 -12.21 -17.09 11.46
N PRO A 77 -11.32 -16.42 10.69
CA PRO A 77 -10.92 -15.01 10.77
C PRO A 77 -12.04 -14.05 10.32
N LYS A 78 -12.00 -12.80 10.82
CA LYS A 78 -12.98 -11.76 10.48
C LYS A 78 -13.09 -11.60 8.95
N GLY A 79 -14.32 -11.58 8.45
CA GLY A 79 -14.60 -11.38 7.02
C GLY A 79 -14.30 -12.58 6.12
N SER A 80 -14.08 -13.78 6.67
CA SER A 80 -13.95 -15.01 5.85
C SER A 80 -15.21 -15.30 5.03
N ASP A 81 -16.36 -14.86 5.52
CA ASP A 81 -17.68 -14.92 4.88
C ASP A 81 -17.91 -13.80 3.85
N CYS A 82 -17.01 -12.80 3.77
CA CYS A 82 -17.13 -11.61 2.93
C CYS A 82 -16.27 -11.66 1.66
N TYR A 83 -15.66 -12.82 1.37
CA TYR A 83 -14.68 -12.97 0.29
C TYR A 83 -15.21 -12.50 -1.07
N ASP A 84 -16.46 -12.82 -1.38
CA ASP A 84 -17.09 -12.44 -2.66
C ASP A 84 -17.25 -10.92 -2.81
N ALA A 85 -17.53 -10.20 -1.71
CA ALA A 85 -17.61 -8.74 -1.71
C ALA A 85 -16.23 -8.11 -1.94
N PHE A 86 -15.18 -8.64 -1.29
CA PHE A 86 -13.80 -8.21 -1.53
C PHE A 86 -13.33 -8.51 -2.96
N LYS A 87 -13.75 -9.65 -3.52
CA LYS A 87 -13.44 -9.99 -4.90
C LYS A 87 -14.10 -9.02 -5.88
N THR A 88 -15.38 -8.72 -5.69
CA THR A 88 -16.12 -7.77 -6.53
C THR A 88 -15.49 -6.38 -6.48
N MET A 89 -15.06 -5.94 -5.31
CA MET A 89 -14.31 -4.70 -5.13
C MET A 89 -12.98 -4.71 -5.88
N GLN A 90 -12.19 -5.79 -5.79
CA GLN A 90 -10.92 -5.93 -6.51
C GLN A 90 -11.11 -5.94 -8.03
N ASP A 91 -12.12 -6.67 -8.52
CA ASP A 91 -12.49 -6.71 -9.93
C ASP A 91 -12.88 -5.31 -10.43
N CYS A 92 -13.59 -4.52 -9.63
CA CYS A 92 -13.87 -3.13 -9.96
C CYS A 92 -12.57 -2.29 -10.04
N MET A 93 -11.69 -2.37 -9.04
CA MET A 93 -10.45 -1.58 -9.02
C MET A 93 -9.51 -1.90 -10.19
N ALA A 94 -9.49 -3.16 -10.63
CA ALA A 94 -8.73 -3.59 -11.81
C ALA A 94 -9.13 -2.87 -13.10
N ASN A 95 -10.40 -2.43 -13.21
CA ASN A 95 -10.90 -1.66 -14.36
C ASN A 95 -10.47 -0.18 -14.34
N TYR A 96 -9.98 0.33 -13.20
CA TYR A 96 -9.57 1.73 -13.04
C TYR A 96 -8.10 1.88 -12.59
N PRO A 97 -7.13 1.35 -13.36
CA PRO A 97 -5.73 1.34 -12.96
C PRO A 97 -5.13 2.76 -12.80
N GLY A 98 -5.64 3.75 -13.53
CA GLY A 98 -5.16 5.13 -13.41
C GLY A 98 -5.50 5.82 -12.08
N VAL A 99 -6.54 5.36 -11.38
CA VAL A 99 -6.94 5.94 -10.08
C VAL A 99 -6.34 5.14 -8.92
N TYR A 100 -6.30 3.81 -9.06
CA TYR A 100 -5.90 2.93 -7.96
C TYR A 100 -4.43 2.47 -8.00
N LYS A 101 -3.74 2.52 -9.16
CA LYS A 101 -2.31 2.16 -9.25
C LYS A 101 -1.34 3.33 -9.08
N GLN A 102 -1.82 4.58 -9.15
CA GLN A 102 -0.95 5.76 -8.97
C GLN A 102 -0.38 5.87 -7.55
N ASN A 103 -1.06 5.32 -6.53
CA ASN A 103 -0.53 5.28 -5.15
C ASN A 103 0.47 4.13 -4.90
N LEU A 104 0.64 3.19 -5.85
CA LEU A 104 1.58 2.08 -5.69
C LEU A 104 3.00 2.40 -6.17
N GLN A 105 3.18 3.51 -6.90
CA GLN A 105 4.47 3.89 -7.51
C GLN A 105 5.21 4.98 -6.73
N ASP A 106 4.52 5.74 -5.86
CA ASP A 106 5.11 6.89 -5.14
C ASP A 106 5.28 6.68 -3.62
N GLU A 107 4.83 5.57 -3.03
CA GLU A 107 4.90 5.37 -1.56
C GLU A 107 5.51 4.01 -1.16
N GLU A 108 6.85 3.98 -1.03
CA GLU A 108 7.63 2.93 -0.33
C GLU A 108 7.37 2.93 1.20
N GLU A 109 6.30 3.54 1.70
CA GLU A 109 6.02 3.57 3.14
C GLU A 109 4.52 3.83 3.40
N GLY A 110 3.69 2.78 3.38
CA GLY A 110 2.39 2.81 4.08
C GLY A 110 1.11 2.52 3.29
N GLY A 111 1.18 2.18 2.00
CA GLY A 111 0.02 1.66 1.25
C GLY A 111 -0.19 0.17 1.54
N MET A 112 -1.44 -0.25 1.82
CA MET A 112 -1.77 -1.68 1.87
C MET A 112 -1.60 -2.31 0.48
N ASP A 113 -0.48 -3.00 0.29
CA ASP A 113 -0.23 -3.79 -0.90
C ASP A 113 -1.14 -5.03 -0.89
N LEU A 114 -2.27 -4.95 -1.59
CA LEU A 114 -3.12 -6.13 -1.84
C LEU A 114 -2.50 -7.10 -2.86
N GLY A 115 -1.38 -6.74 -3.51
CA GLY A 115 -0.70 -7.56 -4.50
C GLY A 115 0.20 -8.65 -3.91
N ALA A 116 0.92 -8.39 -2.83
CA ALA A 116 1.87 -9.36 -2.25
C ALA A 116 1.25 -10.47 -1.42
N VAL A 117 -0.01 -10.36 -0.97
CA VAL A 117 -0.64 -11.41 -0.14
C VAL A 117 -1.08 -12.66 -0.91
N LEU A 118 -0.94 -12.69 -2.25
CA LEU A 118 -1.43 -13.81 -3.07
C LEU A 118 -0.34 -14.54 -3.89
N ASP A 119 0.93 -14.14 -3.84
CA ASP A 119 1.98 -14.70 -4.71
C ASP A 119 3.02 -15.60 -3.99
N GLU A 120 2.77 -16.03 -2.75
CA GLU A 120 3.72 -16.87 -1.98
C GLU A 120 3.27 -18.32 -1.67
N ASP A 121 2.18 -18.86 -2.24
CA ASP A 121 1.77 -20.26 -1.99
C ASP A 121 1.65 -21.11 -3.27
N GLU A 122 2.70 -21.12 -4.10
CA GLU A 122 2.87 -22.14 -5.16
C GLU A 122 4.26 -22.82 -5.02
N GLU A 123 4.58 -23.37 -3.84
CA GLU A 123 5.51 -24.49 -3.73
C GLU A 123 4.71 -25.81 -3.68
N ASP A 124 4.48 -26.36 -4.87
CA ASP A 124 3.96 -27.71 -5.10
C ASP A 124 4.82 -28.78 -4.38
N PRO A 125 4.27 -29.56 -3.44
CA PRO A 125 5.02 -30.53 -2.66
C PRO A 125 4.98 -31.94 -3.28
N ASP A 126 5.13 -32.12 -4.60
CA ASP A 126 5.15 -33.50 -5.14
C ASP A 126 6.02 -33.68 -6.39
N LYS A 127 7.34 -33.42 -6.25
CA LYS A 127 8.34 -34.03 -7.16
C LYS A 127 9.71 -34.27 -6.55
N GLN A 128 9.76 -34.95 -5.40
CA GLN A 128 10.96 -35.66 -4.97
C GLN A 128 10.75 -37.17 -5.02
N THR A 129 11.15 -37.80 -6.12
CA THR A 129 11.84 -39.11 -6.14
C THR A 129 12.43 -39.32 -7.54
N LEU A 130 13.70 -39.77 -7.57
CA LEU A 130 14.58 -40.05 -8.72
C LEU A 130 15.56 -38.93 -9.14
N LYS A 131 16.47 -38.54 -8.23
CA LYS A 131 17.86 -38.19 -8.60
C LYS A 131 18.80 -38.08 -7.37
N GLN A 132 19.10 -39.22 -6.77
CA GLN A 132 20.44 -39.50 -6.24
C GLN A 132 20.87 -40.73 -7.07
N GLU A 133 21.88 -40.66 -7.91
CA GLU A 133 23.29 -40.56 -7.55
C GLU A 133 24.11 -39.80 -8.60
N ALA A 134 25.37 -39.54 -8.23
CA ALA A 134 26.48 -39.00 -9.01
C ALA A 134 26.69 -37.47 -8.96
N THR A 135 27.10 -36.97 -7.79
CA THR A 135 28.25 -36.06 -7.77
C THR A 135 29.11 -36.32 -6.53
N SER A 136 30.26 -36.94 -6.77
CA SER A 136 31.45 -36.86 -5.92
C SER A 136 32.60 -37.45 -6.72
N GLN A 137 33.39 -36.58 -7.34
CA GLN A 137 34.78 -36.41 -6.95
C GLN A 137 35.47 -35.40 -7.87
N ALA A 138 36.14 -34.46 -7.23
CA ALA A 138 36.98 -33.46 -7.84
C ALA A 138 38.19 -34.08 -8.55
N SER A 139 38.72 -33.34 -9.53
CA SER A 139 40.10 -32.84 -9.58
C SER A 139 40.88 -33.12 -10.88
N HIS A 140 41.62 -32.07 -11.26
CA HIS A 140 42.86 -32.01 -12.05
C HIS A 140 42.82 -31.41 -13.48
N SER A 141 43.34 -30.17 -13.51
CA SER A 141 44.37 -29.65 -14.42
C SER A 141 43.95 -28.87 -15.66
N ALA A 142 44.34 -27.59 -15.66
CA ALA A 142 44.68 -26.78 -16.85
C ALA A 142 46.18 -27.00 -17.21
N PRO A 143 46.78 -26.35 -18.24
CA PRO A 143 46.25 -25.69 -19.45
C PRO A 143 46.90 -26.29 -20.74
N ASP A 144 46.57 -25.81 -21.95
CA ASP A 144 47.58 -25.25 -22.89
C ASP A 144 46.95 -24.72 -24.21
N ALA A 145 47.66 -23.77 -24.80
CA ALA A 145 47.35 -23.02 -26.01
C ALA A 145 47.91 -23.67 -27.30
N GLY A 146 47.53 -23.09 -28.45
CA GLY A 146 48.11 -23.38 -29.77
C GLY A 146 47.35 -24.47 -30.56
N SER A 147 47.35 -24.53 -31.88
CA SER A 147 47.83 -23.66 -32.96
C SER A 147 47.33 -24.32 -34.25
N SER A 148 47.01 -23.49 -35.25
CA SER A 148 47.08 -23.79 -36.70
C SER A 148 46.09 -24.78 -37.34
N THR A 149 45.36 -24.22 -38.34
CA THR A 149 45.13 -24.75 -39.71
C THR A 149 44.44 -26.11 -39.89
N ALA A 150 43.73 -26.43 -40.95
CA ALA A 150 43.07 -25.78 -42.07
C ALA A 150 42.42 -26.95 -42.87
N ILE A 151 41.57 -26.60 -43.83
CA ILE A 151 41.18 -27.37 -45.02
C ILE A 151 40.14 -28.52 -44.87
N ALA A 152 39.14 -28.41 -45.74
CA ALA A 152 38.09 -29.36 -46.08
C ALA A 152 38.60 -30.61 -46.84
N GLN A 153 37.87 -31.73 -46.76
CA GLN A 153 37.28 -32.48 -47.89
C GLN A 153 36.83 -33.91 -47.53
N LYS A 154 35.52 -34.13 -47.65
CA LYS A 154 34.78 -35.24 -48.30
C LYS A 154 35.58 -36.38 -48.96
N ALA A 155 35.32 -37.62 -48.52
CA ALA A 155 35.08 -38.80 -49.38
C ALA A 155 34.76 -40.06 -48.53
N LYS A 156 33.54 -40.59 -48.64
CA LYS A 156 33.24 -41.96 -49.11
C LYS A 156 31.74 -42.11 -49.36
#